data_AF-A0A660RQE0-F1
#
_entry.id   AF-A0A660RQE0-F1
#
_cell.length_a   1.000
_cell.length_b   1.000
_cell.length_c   1.000
_cell.angle_alpha   90.00
_cell.angle_beta   90.00
_cell.angle_gamma   90.00
#
_symmetry.space_group_name_H-M   'P 1'
#
loop_
_entity.id
_entity.type
_entity.pdbx_description
1 polymer ?
#
loop_
_entity_poly.entity_id
_entity_poly.type
_entity_poly.pdbx_seq_one_letter_code
_entity_poly.pdbx_strand_id
1 'polypeptide(L)'
;MLTFKDVENFLLCPRRYYFRVYRENEKEDIQEMEGFEVAHHDPDVTRELLRMGFSVLQPAETFEVFGETLLSQPDLIVKESDGWRIIVHKKAKNFKRKYILEAAFHGYVFSSKGWHVKDVVFISPFFKISVDWREGVGPLFSVLQAISDLTEPPDPIPSRICRNCPIQDECSGILIEKGDLRAIHGVGDRTIKELKELGIKNLWELSEVSEGLLAKHFGPERGRRLKRMAEALVEKKPVFFGKVPEIPEGIVLDMESYPAGDIDFLYGFLEGERYVPFFVDTPVDVKETFFKVLEYLESREGPIYHYHGFEPGRFKNLLLRFKLDPRKFSKLLKRFTDVYTLLSNTVALPVTSYSLKVVGKWLGYKWRVNLAGSAIISHYEKWLKTGMKKYLEEILMYNEDDVRATKKVLDFLKEQAPKAQSLS
;
A
#
# COMPACT_ATOMS: atom_id res chain seq x y z
N MET A 1 11.74 -0.58 24.18
CA MET A 1 10.60 0.24 24.66
C MET A 1 9.56 0.30 23.55
N LEU A 2 8.29 0.10 23.90
CA LEU A 2 7.17 0.08 22.98
C LEU A 2 6.53 1.48 22.93
N THR A 3 6.48 2.09 21.75
CA THR A 3 5.81 3.37 21.51
C THR A 3 4.39 3.16 20.96
N PHE A 4 3.54 4.19 20.96
CA PHE A 4 2.24 4.07 20.27
C PHE A 4 2.40 3.72 18.77
N LYS A 5 3.53 4.08 18.15
CA LYS A 5 3.82 3.70 16.77
C LYS A 5 3.93 2.19 16.60
N ASP A 6 4.43 1.48 17.61
CA ASP A 6 4.52 0.02 17.62
C ASP A 6 3.13 -0.62 17.71
N VAL A 7 2.26 -0.09 18.56
CA VAL A 7 0.83 -0.46 18.62
C VAL A 7 0.17 -0.28 17.25
N GLU A 8 0.41 0.87 16.59
CA GLU A 8 -0.12 1.10 15.23
C GLU A 8 0.40 0.09 14.22
N ASN A 9 1.71 -0.22 14.23
CA ASN A 9 2.31 -1.14 13.27
C ASN A 9 1.83 -2.58 13.48
N PHE A 10 1.71 -3.02 14.74
CA PHE A 10 1.13 -4.31 15.09
C PHE A 10 -0.31 -4.42 14.59
N LEU A 11 -1.15 -3.42 14.84
CA LEU A 11 -2.54 -3.40 14.35
C LEU A 11 -2.66 -3.38 12.82
N LEU A 12 -1.65 -2.87 12.11
CA LEU A 12 -1.64 -2.91 10.65
C LEU A 12 -1.29 -4.31 10.11
N CYS A 13 -0.31 -4.98 10.71
CA CYS A 13 0.04 -6.36 10.39
C CYS A 13 0.92 -6.96 11.51
N PRO A 14 0.35 -7.84 12.36
CA PRO A 14 1.10 -8.50 13.43
C PRO A 14 2.31 -9.31 12.92
N ARG A 15 2.16 -9.99 11.78
CA ARG A 15 3.25 -10.77 11.17
C ARG A 15 4.41 -9.90 10.70
N ARG A 16 4.12 -8.77 10.05
CA ARG A 16 5.16 -7.81 9.65
C ARG A 16 5.83 -7.19 10.87
N TYR A 17 5.05 -6.86 11.90
CA TYR A 17 5.57 -6.36 13.16
C TYR A 17 6.53 -7.38 13.81
N TYR A 18 6.14 -8.66 13.88
CA TYR A 18 6.99 -9.75 14.37
C TYR A 18 8.35 -9.76 13.67
N PHE A 19 8.36 -9.76 12.33
CA PHE A 19 9.62 -9.83 11.60
C PHE A 19 10.49 -8.59 11.75
N ARG A 20 9.88 -7.41 11.92
CA ARG A 20 10.63 -6.19 12.22
C ARG A 20 11.27 -6.25 13.61
N VAL A 21 10.53 -6.68 14.63
CA VAL A 21 11.01 -6.66 16.03
C VAL A 21 11.94 -7.84 16.35
N TYR A 22 11.66 -9.02 15.80
CA TYR A 22 12.30 -10.27 16.23
C TYR A 22 13.26 -10.90 15.20
N ARG A 23 13.24 -10.47 13.91
CA ARG A 23 14.11 -11.04 12.86
C ARG A 23 15.18 -10.07 12.32
N GLU A 24 15.12 -8.79 12.69
CA GLU A 24 16.17 -7.80 12.37
C GLU A 24 17.53 -8.11 13.05
N ASN A 25 17.60 -9.12 13.92
CA ASN A 25 18.84 -9.61 14.51
C ASN A 25 19.61 -10.65 13.66
N GLU A 26 19.11 -11.08 12.48
CA GLU A 26 19.75 -12.17 11.73
C GLU A 26 20.19 -11.89 10.28
N LYS A 27 19.88 -10.75 9.63
CA LYS A 27 20.50 -10.40 8.33
C LYS A 27 20.61 -8.90 8.08
N GLU A 28 21.84 -8.44 7.83
CA GLU A 28 22.17 -7.27 7.01
C GLU A 28 21.58 -7.49 5.60
N ASP A 29 20.34 -7.05 5.37
CA ASP A 29 19.81 -6.71 4.03
C ASP A 29 18.36 -6.22 4.13
N ILE A 30 18.14 -5.19 4.94
CA ILE A 30 17.04 -4.23 4.77
C ILE A 30 17.65 -2.84 4.87
N GLN A 31 18.35 -2.42 3.82
CA GLN A 31 18.71 -1.01 3.70
C GLN A 31 17.43 -0.16 3.64
N GLU A 32 17.41 0.85 4.51
CA GLU A 32 16.42 1.91 4.66
C GLU A 32 15.09 1.56 5.36
N MET A 33 15.19 1.32 6.67
CA MET A 33 14.25 1.94 7.63
C MET A 33 14.98 2.68 8.76
N GLU A 34 16.13 3.30 8.48
CA GLU A 34 16.66 4.34 9.35
C GLU A 34 15.86 5.63 9.14
N GLY A 35 14.70 5.69 9.79
CA GLY A 35 14.15 6.97 10.21
C GLY A 35 15.10 7.54 11.26
N PHE A 36 15.48 8.81 11.09
CA PHE A 36 16.01 9.72 12.10
C PHE A 36 15.94 9.12 13.51
N GLU A 37 17.07 8.97 14.21
CA GLU A 37 17.06 8.85 15.66
C GLU A 37 16.14 9.95 16.20
N VAL A 38 14.93 9.57 16.60
CA VAL A 38 14.02 10.50 17.24
C VAL A 38 14.63 10.66 18.61
N ALA A 39 15.37 11.76 18.80
CA ALA A 39 15.90 12.13 20.10
C ALA A 39 14.75 12.02 21.11
N HIS A 40 14.79 10.98 21.94
CA HIS A 40 13.72 10.77 22.90
C HIS A 40 13.91 11.82 24.00
N HIS A 41 12.87 12.62 24.23
CA HIS A 41 12.86 13.54 25.38
C HIS A 41 13.00 12.74 26.67
N ASP A 42 13.78 13.28 27.61
CA ASP A 42 14.08 12.61 28.88
C ASP A 42 12.84 12.59 29.80
N PRO A 43 12.35 11.40 30.22
CA PRO A 43 11.27 11.30 31.18
C PRO A 43 11.56 11.97 32.52
N ASP A 44 12.80 12.02 32.97
CA ASP A 44 13.15 12.62 34.27
C ASP A 44 13.02 14.14 34.23
N VAL A 45 13.46 14.77 33.15
CA VAL A 45 13.24 16.21 32.91
C VAL A 45 11.75 16.52 32.83
N THR A 46 10.97 15.68 32.14
CA THR A 46 9.52 15.83 32.08
C THR A 46 8.92 15.79 33.49
N ARG A 47 9.26 14.78 34.30
CA ARG A 47 8.75 14.63 35.67
C ARG A 47 9.09 15.81 36.56
N GLU A 48 10.31 16.36 36.48
CA GLU A 48 10.71 17.54 37.25
C GLU A 48 9.83 18.75 36.92
N LEU A 49 9.68 19.06 35.63
CA LEU A 49 8.84 20.18 35.18
C LEU A 49 7.37 20.02 35.58
N LEU A 50 6.84 18.80 35.50
CA LEU A 50 5.47 18.51 35.93
C LEU A 50 5.31 18.65 37.45
N ARG A 51 6.29 18.26 38.27
CA ARG A 51 6.28 18.48 39.74
C ARG A 51 6.26 19.97 40.08
N MET A 52 6.95 20.78 39.29
CA MET A 52 6.94 22.25 39.42
C MET A 52 5.64 22.89 38.91
N GLY A 53 4.73 22.12 38.31
CA GLY A 53 3.44 22.60 37.81
C GLY A 53 3.51 23.25 36.43
N PHE A 54 4.61 23.10 35.68
CA PHE A 54 4.73 23.63 34.34
C PHE A 54 4.05 22.74 33.30
N SER A 55 3.43 23.37 32.30
CA SER A 55 3.06 22.69 31.06
C SER A 55 4.34 22.36 30.28
N VAL A 56 4.42 21.14 29.73
CA VAL A 56 5.64 20.63 29.09
C VAL A 56 5.35 20.32 27.62
N LEU A 57 6.12 20.93 26.72
CA LEU A 57 6.13 20.59 25.29
C LEU A 57 6.98 19.34 25.07
N GLN A 58 6.49 18.45 24.20
CA GLN A 58 7.10 17.17 23.87
C GLN A 58 7.50 16.35 25.13
N PRO A 59 6.59 16.17 26.11
CA PRO A 59 6.89 15.43 27.32
C PRO A 59 7.18 13.96 26.98
N ALA A 60 7.95 13.30 27.83
CA ALA A 60 8.13 11.86 27.79
C ALA A 60 7.78 11.22 29.13
N GLU A 61 7.17 10.06 29.10
CA GLU A 61 6.94 9.26 30.29
C GLU A 61 6.99 7.78 29.92
N THR A 62 7.44 6.94 30.84
CA THR A 62 7.52 5.49 30.64
C THR A 62 6.66 4.76 31.66
N PHE A 63 6.13 3.60 31.32
CA PHE A 63 5.45 2.73 32.29
C PHE A 63 5.56 1.27 31.86
N GLU A 64 5.80 0.37 32.81
CA GLU A 64 5.92 -1.06 32.54
C GLU A 64 4.58 -1.76 32.75
N VAL A 65 4.12 -2.50 31.74
CA VAL A 65 2.88 -3.27 31.81
C VAL A 65 2.98 -4.47 30.87
N PHE A 66 2.47 -5.64 31.29
CA PHE A 66 2.56 -6.89 30.51
C PHE A 66 3.99 -7.25 30.08
N GLY A 67 5.00 -6.98 30.90
CA GLY A 67 6.41 -7.22 30.55
C GLY A 67 7.00 -6.26 29.50
N GLU A 68 6.21 -5.30 29.01
CA GLU A 68 6.64 -4.29 28.05
C GLU A 68 6.86 -2.93 28.73
N THR A 69 7.97 -2.27 28.41
CA THR A 69 8.18 -0.87 28.80
C THR A 69 7.58 0.06 27.76
N LEU A 70 6.44 0.67 28.07
CA LEU A 70 5.80 1.67 27.22
C LEU A 70 6.56 3.00 27.28
N LEU A 71 6.70 3.68 26.14
CA LEU A 71 7.22 5.04 26.02
C LEU A 71 6.16 5.96 25.39
N SER A 72 5.65 6.90 26.19
CA SER A 72 4.63 7.87 25.82
C SER A 72 5.25 9.23 25.55
N GLN A 73 5.08 9.73 24.33
CA GLN A 73 5.62 11.03 23.89
C GLN A 73 4.56 11.84 23.12
N PRO A 74 3.53 12.39 23.79
CA PRO A 74 2.57 13.27 23.14
C PRO A 74 3.21 14.63 22.80
N ASP A 75 2.49 15.50 22.09
CA ASP A 75 3.06 16.80 21.68
C ASP A 75 3.14 17.81 22.84
N LEU A 76 2.24 17.72 23.82
CA LEU A 76 2.15 18.65 24.94
C LEU A 76 1.33 18.04 26.08
N ILE A 77 1.72 18.34 27.32
CA ILE A 77 0.89 18.14 28.51
C ILE A 77 0.70 19.49 29.22
N VAL A 78 -0.55 19.86 29.45
CA VAL A 78 -0.96 21.17 29.97
C VAL A 78 -1.44 21.04 31.40
N LYS A 79 -0.95 21.92 32.27
CA LYS A 79 -1.44 22.04 33.64
C LYS A 79 -2.84 22.68 33.63
N GLU A 80 -3.79 22.00 34.26
CA GLU A 80 -5.16 22.48 34.47
C GLU A 80 -5.42 22.61 35.99
N SER A 81 -6.50 23.29 36.37
CA SER A 81 -6.87 23.50 37.79
C SER A 81 -7.14 22.19 38.54
N ASP A 82 -7.64 21.16 37.85
CA ASP A 82 -8.05 19.87 38.40
C ASP A 82 -7.20 18.68 37.91
N GLY A 83 -6.03 18.94 37.31
CA GLY A 83 -5.14 17.87 36.85
C GLY A 83 -4.27 18.27 35.67
N TRP A 84 -4.15 17.35 34.72
CA TRP A 84 -3.38 17.51 33.49
C TRP A 84 -4.23 17.14 32.28
N ARG A 85 -3.98 17.83 31.17
CA ARG A 85 -4.56 17.55 29.86
C ARG A 85 -3.46 17.25 28.88
N ILE A 86 -3.54 16.11 28.20
CA ILE A 86 -2.59 15.79 27.13
C ILE A 86 -3.14 16.31 25.81
N ILE A 87 -2.27 16.87 24.97
CA ILE A 87 -2.61 17.37 23.64
C ILE A 87 -1.80 16.59 22.60
N VAL A 88 -2.50 16.10 21.57
CA VAL A 88 -1.89 15.39 20.44
C VAL A 88 -2.31 16.04 19.12
N HIS A 89 -1.36 16.49 18.34
CA HIS A 89 -1.56 17.13 17.05
C HIS A 89 -1.69 16.11 15.92
N LYS A 90 -2.64 16.34 15.02
CA LYS A 90 -2.92 15.50 13.85
C LYS A 90 -3.03 16.35 12.59
N LYS A 91 -2.58 15.78 11.48
CA LYS A 91 -2.78 16.35 10.13
C LYS A 91 -4.04 15.82 9.43
N ALA A 92 -4.77 14.90 10.05
CA ALA A 92 -5.92 14.24 9.45
C ALA A 92 -7.15 15.17 9.38
N LYS A 93 -7.95 15.05 8.32
CA LYS A 93 -9.21 15.79 8.15
C LYS A 93 -10.32 15.32 9.10
N ASN A 94 -10.36 14.01 9.39
CA ASN A 94 -11.40 13.39 10.21
C ASN A 94 -10.77 12.68 11.42
N PHE A 95 -11.51 12.65 12.52
CA PHE A 95 -11.19 11.84 13.68
C PHE A 95 -11.26 10.35 13.32
N LYS A 96 -10.31 9.55 13.81
CA LYS A 96 -10.19 8.12 13.51
C LYS A 96 -10.33 7.32 14.80
N ARG A 97 -10.99 6.16 14.75
CA ARG A 97 -11.13 5.27 15.92
C ARG A 97 -9.79 4.92 16.59
N LYS A 98 -8.70 4.80 15.81
CA LYS A 98 -7.36 4.54 16.35
C LYS A 98 -6.85 5.63 17.31
N TYR A 99 -7.37 6.86 17.25
CA TYR A 99 -7.00 7.92 18.17
C TYR A 99 -7.55 7.69 19.58
N ILE A 100 -8.62 6.90 19.73
CA ILE A 100 -9.10 6.48 21.06
C ILE A 100 -8.05 5.58 21.73
N LEU A 101 -7.42 4.69 20.96
CA LEU A 101 -6.34 3.84 21.44
C LEU A 101 -5.07 4.66 21.78
N GLU A 102 -4.77 5.69 20.99
CA GLU A 102 -3.67 6.62 21.24
C GLU A 102 -3.89 7.43 22.53
N ALA A 103 -5.12 7.91 22.73
CA ALA A 103 -5.50 8.56 23.98
C ALA A 103 -5.29 7.63 25.17
N ALA A 104 -5.81 6.39 25.07
CA ALA A 104 -5.60 5.38 26.11
C ALA A 104 -4.12 5.16 26.38
N PHE A 105 -3.29 5.06 25.35
CA PHE A 105 -1.84 4.85 25.49
C PHE A 105 -1.20 5.98 26.31
N HIS A 106 -1.41 7.23 25.90
CA HIS A 106 -0.80 8.37 26.59
C HIS A 106 -1.40 8.59 27.99
N GLY A 107 -2.73 8.59 28.09
CA GLY A 107 -3.44 8.81 29.35
C GLY A 107 -3.11 7.75 30.39
N TYR A 108 -3.01 6.48 29.97
CA TYR A 108 -2.63 5.37 30.87
C TYR A 108 -1.20 5.50 31.37
N VAL A 109 -0.22 5.74 30.50
CA VAL A 109 1.20 5.83 30.90
C VAL A 109 1.42 6.96 31.90
N PHE A 110 0.92 8.17 31.60
CA PHE A 110 1.07 9.31 32.50
C PHE A 110 0.28 9.10 33.81
N SER A 111 -0.96 8.62 33.74
CA SER A 111 -1.76 8.38 34.95
C SER A 111 -1.18 7.31 35.86
N SER A 112 -0.56 6.28 35.29
CA SER A 112 0.09 5.21 36.06
C SER A 112 1.38 5.67 36.74
N LYS A 113 1.93 6.83 36.35
CA LYS A 113 3.04 7.51 37.04
C LYS A 113 2.57 8.59 38.04
N GLY A 114 1.27 8.66 38.31
CA GLY A 114 0.68 9.55 39.32
C GLY A 114 0.22 10.89 38.77
N TRP A 115 0.31 11.12 37.46
CA TRP A 115 -0.19 12.35 36.83
C TRP A 115 -1.70 12.24 36.60
N HIS A 116 -2.52 12.99 37.33
CA HIS A 116 -3.99 12.96 37.14
C HIS A 116 -4.38 13.52 35.74
N VAL A 117 -4.41 12.67 34.72
CA VAL A 117 -4.78 13.04 33.35
C VAL A 117 -6.29 12.98 33.19
N LYS A 118 -6.90 14.15 32.96
CA LYS A 118 -8.34 14.31 32.82
C LYS A 118 -8.87 13.79 31.48
N ASP A 119 -8.23 14.22 30.40
CA ASP A 119 -8.59 13.90 29.02
C ASP A 119 -7.36 13.96 28.11
N VAL A 120 -7.51 13.42 26.90
CA VAL A 120 -6.56 13.60 25.81
C VAL A 120 -7.26 14.33 24.67
N VAL A 121 -6.74 15.51 24.31
CA VAL A 121 -7.32 16.37 23.29
C VAL A 121 -6.54 16.24 21.98
N PHE A 122 -7.22 15.80 20.93
CA PHE A 122 -6.66 15.79 19.58
C PHE A 122 -6.97 17.10 18.87
N ILE A 123 -5.93 17.73 18.32
CA ILE A 123 -6.03 18.97 17.55
C ILE A 123 -5.55 18.72 16.13
N SER A 124 -6.37 19.09 15.15
CA SER A 124 -5.98 19.19 13.75
C SER A 124 -6.44 20.53 13.17
N PRO A 125 -6.03 20.91 11.95
CA PRO A 125 -6.61 22.06 11.26
C PRO A 125 -8.13 21.97 11.03
N PHE A 126 -8.75 20.80 11.23
CA PHE A 126 -10.14 20.52 10.86
C PHE A 126 -11.03 20.14 12.06
N PHE A 127 -10.44 19.75 13.20
CA PHE A 127 -11.19 19.34 14.38
C PHE A 127 -10.38 19.55 15.66
N LYS A 128 -11.10 19.74 16.77
CA LYS A 128 -10.59 19.68 18.14
C LYS A 128 -11.53 18.79 18.95
N ILE A 129 -11.05 17.62 19.37
CA ILE A 129 -11.88 16.61 20.05
C ILE A 129 -11.18 16.19 21.33
N SER A 130 -11.90 16.28 22.46
CA SER A 130 -11.48 15.71 23.73
C SER A 130 -11.96 14.26 23.82
N VAL A 131 -11.08 13.37 24.25
CA VAL A 131 -11.33 11.93 24.40
C VAL A 131 -11.13 11.56 25.85
N ASP A 132 -12.12 10.87 26.44
CA ASP A 132 -11.89 10.13 27.67
C ASP A 132 -11.05 8.90 27.35
N TRP A 133 -9.76 8.98 27.67
CA TRP A 133 -8.79 7.95 27.36
C TRP A 133 -9.10 6.60 28.04
N ARG A 134 -9.89 6.61 29.11
CA ARG A 134 -10.26 5.39 29.87
C ARG A 134 -11.11 4.45 29.03
N GLU A 135 -11.91 4.99 28.09
CA GLU A 135 -12.72 4.19 27.16
C GLU A 135 -11.86 3.27 26.27
N GLY A 136 -10.62 3.67 25.98
CA GLY A 136 -9.71 2.90 25.14
C GLY A 136 -8.77 1.95 25.88
N VAL A 137 -8.76 1.94 27.23
CA VAL A 137 -7.80 1.16 28.03
C VAL A 137 -8.00 -0.35 27.85
N GLY A 138 -9.25 -0.82 27.86
CA GLY A 138 -9.55 -2.24 27.61
C GLY A 138 -9.00 -2.73 26.27
N PRO A 139 -9.37 -2.10 25.14
CA PRO A 139 -8.79 -2.41 23.83
C PRO A 139 -7.27 -2.27 23.78
N LEU A 140 -6.68 -1.28 24.44
CA LEU A 140 -5.22 -1.11 24.52
C LEU A 140 -4.57 -2.32 25.18
N PHE A 141 -5.09 -2.76 26.33
CA PHE A 141 -4.56 -3.90 27.06
C PHE A 141 -4.65 -5.19 26.23
N SER A 142 -5.75 -5.41 25.53
CA SER A 142 -5.86 -6.55 24.60
C SER A 142 -4.77 -6.54 23.53
N VAL A 143 -4.41 -5.36 23.01
CA VAL A 143 -3.34 -5.24 22.00
C VAL A 143 -1.96 -5.41 22.63
N LEU A 144 -1.71 -4.82 23.80
CA LEU A 144 -0.42 -4.96 24.49
C LEU A 144 -0.15 -6.40 24.93
N GLN A 145 -1.17 -7.09 25.45
CA GLN A 145 -1.10 -8.51 25.76
C GLN A 145 -0.79 -9.33 24.49
N ALA A 146 -1.48 -9.06 23.38
CA ALA A 146 -1.21 -9.75 22.11
C ALA A 146 0.19 -9.47 21.54
N ILE A 147 0.78 -8.31 21.84
CA ILE A 147 2.19 -8.01 21.50
C ILE A 147 3.14 -8.80 22.41
N SER A 148 2.88 -8.81 23.72
CA SER A 148 3.70 -9.55 24.68
C SER A 148 3.66 -11.06 24.46
N ASP A 149 2.52 -11.60 24.04
CA ASP A 149 2.34 -13.03 23.78
C ASP A 149 2.89 -13.47 22.40
N LEU A 150 3.41 -12.52 21.60
CA LEU A 150 3.85 -12.77 20.23
C LEU A 150 5.22 -13.46 20.19
N THR A 151 5.24 -14.78 20.41
CA THR A 151 6.47 -15.59 20.41
C THR A 151 6.81 -16.20 19.05
N GLU A 152 5.83 -16.29 18.15
CA GLU A 152 5.99 -16.88 16.81
C GLU A 152 5.27 -16.02 15.75
N PRO A 153 5.68 -16.07 14.47
CA PRO A 153 5.08 -15.23 13.45
C PRO A 153 3.64 -15.68 13.17
N PRO A 154 2.62 -14.82 13.41
CA PRO A 154 1.23 -15.20 13.26
C PRO A 154 0.89 -15.46 11.79
N ASP A 155 -0.22 -16.15 11.57
CA ASP A 155 -0.67 -16.48 10.21
C ASP A 155 -0.87 -15.22 9.33
N PRO A 156 -0.50 -15.29 8.05
CA PRO A 156 -0.61 -14.17 7.14
C PRO A 156 -2.06 -13.74 6.95
N ILE A 157 -2.32 -12.45 7.13
CA ILE A 157 -3.61 -11.83 6.82
C ILE A 157 -3.35 -10.73 5.79
N PRO A 158 -3.87 -10.85 4.55
CA PRO A 158 -3.74 -9.81 3.54
C PRO A 158 -4.28 -8.47 4.05
N SER A 159 -3.52 -7.40 3.83
CA SER A 159 -3.90 -6.06 4.25
C SER A 159 -3.47 -5.02 3.20
N ARG A 160 -3.97 -3.80 3.35
CA ARG A 160 -3.63 -2.68 2.45
C ARG A 160 -2.15 -2.34 2.40
N ILE A 161 -1.36 -2.75 3.40
CA ILE A 161 0.09 -2.47 3.44
C ILE A 161 0.92 -3.55 2.75
N CYS A 162 0.30 -4.62 2.24
CA CYS A 162 0.99 -5.70 1.54
C CYS A 162 1.65 -5.27 0.22
N ARG A 163 1.13 -4.23 -0.46
CA ARG A 163 1.57 -3.79 -1.79
C ARG A 163 3.10 -3.61 -1.91
N ASN A 164 3.73 -3.10 -0.87
CA ASN A 164 5.18 -2.85 -0.79
C ASN A 164 5.82 -3.60 0.37
N CYS A 165 5.25 -4.75 0.77
CA CYS A 165 5.71 -5.48 1.93
C CYS A 165 6.86 -6.44 1.55
N PRO A 166 8.02 -6.39 2.23
CA PRO A 166 9.16 -7.26 1.89
C PRO A 166 8.86 -8.75 2.00
N ILE A 167 8.01 -9.13 2.95
CA ILE A 167 7.62 -10.53 3.22
C ILE A 167 6.35 -10.97 2.47
N GLN A 168 5.89 -10.19 1.49
CA GLN A 168 4.65 -10.50 0.76
C GLN A 168 4.71 -11.89 0.11
N ASP A 169 5.81 -12.22 -0.56
CA ASP A 169 5.97 -13.48 -1.29
C ASP A 169 5.91 -14.69 -0.31
N GLU A 170 6.54 -14.57 0.86
CA GLU A 170 6.48 -15.59 1.93
C GLU A 170 5.04 -15.78 2.43
N CYS A 171 4.35 -14.68 2.75
CA CYS A 171 2.95 -14.70 3.19
C CYS A 171 2.03 -15.35 2.15
N SER A 172 2.21 -15.00 0.87
CA SER A 172 1.45 -15.56 -0.24
C SER A 172 1.66 -17.06 -0.37
N GLY A 173 2.90 -17.54 -0.25
CA GLY A 173 3.23 -18.97 -0.27
C GLY A 173 2.50 -19.73 0.84
N ILE A 174 2.58 -19.24 2.08
CA ILE A 174 1.92 -19.86 3.24
C ILE A 174 0.40 -19.96 3.06
N LEU A 175 -0.25 -18.91 2.55
CA LEU A 175 -1.70 -18.93 2.32
C LEU A 175 -2.09 -20.00 1.29
N ILE A 176 -1.34 -20.12 0.20
CA ILE A 176 -1.59 -21.12 -0.85
C ILE A 176 -1.34 -22.53 -0.30
N GLU A 177 -0.23 -22.75 0.40
CA GLU A 177 0.14 -24.05 0.98
C GLU A 177 -0.88 -24.54 2.01
N LYS A 178 -1.40 -23.64 2.84
CA LYS A 178 -2.47 -23.95 3.81
C LYS A 178 -3.86 -24.09 3.18
N GLY A 179 -4.02 -23.80 1.89
CA GLY A 179 -5.31 -23.78 1.24
C GLY A 179 -6.25 -22.70 1.77
N ASP A 180 -5.73 -21.59 2.33
CA ASP A 180 -6.58 -20.53 2.88
C ASP A 180 -7.26 -19.75 1.75
N LEU A 181 -8.59 -19.58 1.85
CA LEU A 181 -9.41 -18.84 0.89
C LEU A 181 -8.97 -17.36 0.73
N ARG A 182 -8.25 -16.79 1.69
CA ARG A 182 -7.63 -15.46 1.61
C ARG A 182 -6.52 -15.36 0.57
N ALA A 183 -6.00 -16.49 0.08
CA ALA A 183 -5.07 -16.51 -1.04
C ALA A 183 -5.71 -15.96 -2.33
N ILE A 184 -7.03 -16.01 -2.45
CA ILE A 184 -7.73 -15.62 -3.68
C ILE A 184 -7.75 -14.10 -3.82
N HIS A 185 -7.14 -13.59 -4.89
CA HIS A 185 -7.16 -12.16 -5.21
C HIS A 185 -8.60 -11.64 -5.33
N GLY A 186 -8.89 -10.51 -4.66
CA GLY A 186 -10.20 -9.86 -4.70
C GLY A 186 -11.29 -10.52 -3.84
N VAL A 187 -11.01 -11.59 -3.10
CA VAL A 187 -11.95 -12.21 -2.17
C VAL A 187 -11.79 -11.63 -0.77
N GLY A 188 -12.84 -10.98 -0.27
CA GLY A 188 -12.89 -10.42 1.09
C GLY A 188 -13.60 -11.32 2.10
N ASP A 189 -13.53 -10.95 3.39
CA ASP A 189 -14.05 -11.74 4.52
C ASP A 189 -15.52 -12.15 4.37
N ARG A 190 -16.35 -11.29 3.76
CA ARG A 190 -17.76 -11.60 3.49
C ARG A 190 -17.91 -12.83 2.59
N THR A 191 -17.18 -12.87 1.47
CA THR A 191 -17.24 -14.00 0.53
C THR A 191 -16.63 -15.26 1.14
N ILE A 192 -15.59 -15.12 1.96
CA ILE A 192 -15.04 -16.25 2.72
C ILE A 192 -16.07 -16.82 3.68
N LYS A 193 -16.83 -15.97 4.38
CA LYS A 193 -17.91 -16.40 5.26
C LYS A 193 -19.01 -17.11 4.48
N GLU A 194 -19.47 -16.53 3.38
CA GLU A 194 -20.47 -17.13 2.48
C GLU A 194 -20.02 -18.50 1.95
N LEU A 195 -18.75 -18.65 1.54
CA LEU A 195 -18.17 -19.94 1.13
C LEU A 195 -18.18 -20.97 2.27
N LYS A 196 -17.79 -20.57 3.49
CA LYS A 196 -17.80 -21.44 4.67
C LYS A 196 -19.21 -21.89 5.05
N GLU A 197 -20.21 -21.03 4.90
CA GLU A 197 -21.63 -21.38 5.10
C GLU A 197 -22.13 -22.40 4.08
N LEU A 198 -21.54 -22.44 2.87
CA LEU A 198 -21.77 -23.48 1.86
C LEU A 198 -20.97 -24.77 2.11
N GLY A 199 -20.21 -24.84 3.20
CA GLY A 199 -19.35 -25.98 3.54
C GLY A 199 -17.98 -25.97 2.86
N ILE A 200 -17.62 -24.89 2.15
CA ILE A 200 -16.34 -24.75 1.44
C ILE A 200 -15.36 -24.00 2.34
N LYS A 201 -14.32 -24.68 2.83
CA LYS A 201 -13.42 -24.20 3.88
C LYS A 201 -12.04 -23.80 3.35
N ASN A 202 -11.63 -24.35 2.22
CA ASN A 202 -10.27 -24.20 1.68
C ASN A 202 -10.26 -24.16 0.13
N LEU A 203 -9.08 -23.86 -0.43
CA LEU A 203 -8.87 -23.78 -1.88
C LEU A 203 -9.15 -25.11 -2.59
N TRP A 204 -8.80 -26.25 -1.98
CA TRP A 204 -9.00 -27.58 -2.59
C TRP A 204 -10.50 -27.86 -2.79
N GLU A 205 -11.30 -27.68 -1.74
CA GLU A 205 -12.76 -27.82 -1.80
C GLU A 205 -13.39 -26.84 -2.80
N LEU A 206 -12.91 -25.59 -2.85
CA LEU A 206 -13.42 -24.60 -3.81
C LEU A 206 -13.04 -24.94 -5.26
N SER A 207 -11.91 -25.60 -5.49
CA SER A 207 -11.48 -26.01 -6.83
C SER A 207 -12.29 -27.19 -7.38
N GLU A 208 -12.86 -28.02 -6.51
CA GLU A 208 -13.61 -29.24 -6.88
C GLU A 208 -15.13 -29.06 -6.84
N VAL A 209 -15.63 -28.03 -6.15
CA VAL A 209 -17.07 -27.81 -6.00
C VAL A 209 -17.79 -27.60 -7.34
N SER A 210 -19.03 -28.07 -7.43
CA SER A 210 -19.83 -27.91 -8.64
C SER A 210 -20.10 -26.44 -8.97
N GLU A 211 -19.92 -26.06 -10.24
CA GLU A 211 -20.25 -24.71 -10.70
C GLU A 211 -21.73 -24.36 -10.45
N GLY A 212 -22.64 -25.36 -10.49
CA GLY A 212 -24.06 -25.16 -10.22
C GLY A 212 -24.36 -24.67 -8.80
N LEU A 213 -23.65 -25.20 -7.79
CA LEU A 213 -23.79 -24.74 -6.40
C LEU A 213 -23.33 -23.29 -6.25
N LEU A 214 -22.15 -22.97 -6.80
CA LEU A 214 -21.61 -21.62 -6.76
C LEU A 214 -22.47 -20.62 -7.56
N ALA A 215 -22.99 -21.03 -8.72
CA ALA A 215 -23.85 -20.22 -9.55
C ALA A 215 -25.16 -19.85 -8.84
N LYS A 216 -25.73 -20.77 -8.07
CA LYS A 216 -26.96 -20.53 -7.29
C LYS A 216 -26.76 -19.46 -6.20
N HIS A 217 -25.57 -19.40 -5.59
CA HIS A 217 -25.30 -18.50 -4.47
C HIS A 217 -24.67 -17.16 -4.91
N PHE A 218 -23.67 -17.20 -5.80
CA PHE A 218 -22.90 -16.03 -6.23
C PHE A 218 -23.29 -15.49 -7.61
N GLY A 219 -24.15 -16.20 -8.35
CA GLY A 219 -24.41 -15.97 -9.77
C GLY A 219 -23.41 -16.72 -10.66
N PRO A 220 -23.78 -17.02 -11.92
CA PRO A 220 -23.02 -17.92 -12.80
C PRO A 220 -21.60 -17.45 -13.06
N GLU A 221 -21.41 -16.18 -13.42
CA GLU A 221 -20.10 -15.63 -13.76
C GLU A 221 -19.16 -15.58 -12.54
N ARG A 222 -19.64 -15.02 -11.42
CA ARG A 222 -18.83 -14.91 -10.20
C ARG A 222 -18.51 -16.28 -9.61
N GLY A 223 -19.48 -17.21 -9.60
CA GLY A 223 -19.27 -18.57 -9.13
C GLY A 223 -18.19 -19.30 -9.94
N ARG A 224 -18.28 -19.23 -11.27
CA ARG A 224 -17.25 -19.77 -12.16
C ARG A 224 -15.89 -19.14 -11.89
N ARG A 225 -15.81 -17.80 -11.79
CA ARG A 225 -14.54 -17.10 -11.49
C ARG A 225 -13.92 -17.56 -10.18
N LEU A 226 -14.71 -17.68 -9.10
CA LEU A 226 -14.22 -18.15 -7.79
C LEU A 226 -13.58 -19.54 -7.89
N LYS A 227 -14.27 -20.49 -8.54
CA LYS A 227 -13.74 -21.85 -8.77
C LYS A 227 -12.44 -21.81 -9.56
N ARG A 228 -12.43 -21.09 -10.69
CA ARG A 228 -11.28 -20.96 -11.60
C ARG A 228 -10.06 -20.32 -10.92
N MET A 229 -10.28 -19.36 -10.03
CA MET A 229 -9.20 -18.77 -9.21
C MET A 229 -8.63 -19.78 -8.20
N ALA A 230 -9.47 -20.61 -7.58
CA ALA A 230 -9.00 -21.69 -6.73
C ALA A 230 -8.23 -22.76 -7.52
N GLU A 231 -8.75 -23.18 -8.69
CA GLU A 231 -8.05 -24.09 -9.63
C GLU A 231 -6.65 -23.57 -9.97
N ALA A 232 -6.53 -22.29 -10.35
CA ALA A 232 -5.24 -21.70 -10.69
C ALA A 232 -4.23 -21.79 -9.54
N LEU A 233 -4.64 -21.49 -8.31
CA LEU A 233 -3.76 -21.56 -7.13
C LEU A 233 -3.39 -23.00 -6.76
N VAL A 234 -4.34 -23.95 -6.84
CA VAL A 234 -4.12 -25.37 -6.52
C VAL A 234 -3.22 -26.04 -7.55
N GLU A 235 -3.50 -25.81 -8.84
CA GLU A 235 -2.75 -26.42 -9.95
C GLU A 235 -1.45 -25.66 -10.29
N LYS A 236 -1.23 -24.49 -9.67
CA LYS A 236 -0.09 -23.60 -9.88
C LYS A 236 0.13 -23.20 -11.35
N LYS A 237 -0.95 -23.06 -12.12
CA LYS A 237 -0.95 -22.70 -13.55
C LYS A 237 -2.06 -21.70 -13.85
N PRO A 238 -1.94 -20.90 -14.93
CA PRO A 238 -2.99 -19.96 -15.31
C PRO A 238 -4.23 -20.71 -15.79
N VAL A 239 -5.42 -20.22 -15.42
CA VAL A 239 -6.71 -20.76 -15.85
C VAL A 239 -7.55 -19.65 -16.47
N PHE A 240 -7.82 -19.76 -17.78
CA PHE A 240 -8.54 -18.74 -18.53
C PHE A 240 -10.05 -18.80 -18.27
N PHE A 241 -10.67 -17.63 -18.10
CA PHE A 241 -12.13 -17.53 -17.96
C PHE A 241 -12.87 -17.67 -19.30
N GLY A 242 -12.16 -17.43 -20.42
CA GLY A 242 -12.70 -17.48 -21.77
C GLY A 242 -11.62 -17.22 -22.83
N LYS A 243 -12.04 -16.81 -24.03
CA LYS A 243 -11.12 -16.43 -25.11
C LYS A 243 -10.38 -15.14 -24.74
N VAL A 244 -9.08 -15.10 -25.00
CA VAL A 244 -8.31 -13.86 -24.91
C VAL A 244 -8.67 -12.98 -26.10
N PRO A 245 -9.01 -11.69 -25.89
CA PRO A 245 -9.28 -10.78 -26.99
C PRO A 245 -8.01 -10.53 -27.81
N GLU A 246 -8.17 -10.07 -29.05
CA GLU A 246 -7.06 -9.55 -29.83
C GLU A 246 -6.53 -8.28 -29.17
N ILE A 247 -5.20 -8.21 -29.01
CA ILE A 247 -4.50 -7.10 -28.35
C ILE A 247 -3.59 -6.47 -29.42
N PRO A 248 -3.95 -5.30 -29.98
CA PRO A 248 -3.17 -4.68 -31.04
C PRO A 248 -1.84 -4.12 -30.52
N GLU A 249 -0.92 -3.81 -31.43
CA GLU A 249 0.29 -3.08 -31.07
C GLU A 249 -0.02 -1.66 -30.58
N GLY A 250 0.79 -1.19 -29.63
CA GLY A 250 0.61 0.08 -28.96
C GLY A 250 1.83 0.42 -28.10
N ILE A 251 1.70 1.50 -27.34
CA ILE A 251 2.76 1.99 -26.45
C ILE A 251 2.39 1.70 -25.00
N VAL A 252 3.38 1.37 -24.18
CA VAL A 252 3.20 1.23 -22.73
C VAL A 252 3.60 2.53 -22.05
N LEU A 253 2.80 2.99 -21.09
CA LEU A 253 3.01 4.18 -20.30
C LEU A 253 3.02 3.83 -18.81
N ASP A 254 3.97 4.43 -18.10
CA ASP A 254 3.97 4.52 -16.64
C ASP A 254 4.33 5.95 -16.20
N MET A 255 3.76 6.40 -15.08
CA MET A 255 3.95 7.77 -14.58
C MET A 255 4.37 7.78 -13.11
N GLU A 256 5.35 8.62 -12.79
CA GLU A 256 5.75 8.89 -11.41
C GLU A 256 5.32 10.28 -10.96
N SER A 257 4.79 10.35 -9.74
CA SER A 257 4.24 11.58 -9.18
C SER A 257 4.73 11.85 -7.77
N TYR A 258 4.89 13.13 -7.45
CA TYR A 258 5.21 13.67 -6.14
C TYR A 258 3.98 14.36 -5.54
N PRO A 259 3.21 13.67 -4.67
CA PRO A 259 1.91 14.16 -4.21
C PRO A 259 1.97 15.45 -3.39
N ALA A 260 3.07 15.68 -2.65
CA ALA A 260 3.21 16.87 -1.82
C ALA A 260 3.30 18.16 -2.64
N GLY A 261 3.79 18.08 -3.89
CA GLY A 261 3.81 19.20 -4.84
C GLY A 261 2.73 19.13 -5.93
N ASP A 262 1.93 18.06 -5.97
CA ASP A 262 1.06 17.73 -7.12
C ASP A 262 1.83 17.81 -8.45
N ILE A 263 3.00 17.16 -8.51
CA ILE A 263 3.88 17.15 -9.69
C ILE A 263 3.93 15.73 -10.24
N ASP A 264 3.62 15.55 -11.53
CA ASP A 264 3.94 14.33 -12.27
C ASP A 264 5.32 14.55 -12.91
N PHE A 265 6.36 13.95 -12.32
CA PHE A 265 7.75 14.31 -12.61
C PHE A 265 8.41 13.40 -13.65
N LEU A 266 7.83 12.24 -13.97
CA LEU A 266 8.34 11.36 -15.02
C LEU A 266 7.17 10.69 -15.75
N TYR A 267 7.26 10.70 -17.08
CA TYR A 267 6.40 9.93 -17.99
C TYR A 267 7.30 8.99 -18.80
N GLY A 268 7.23 7.70 -18.50
CA GLY A 268 7.99 6.68 -19.21
C GLY A 268 7.15 6.02 -20.29
N PHE A 269 7.67 5.97 -21.51
CA PHE A 269 7.06 5.24 -22.61
C PHE A 269 7.93 4.07 -23.06
N LEU A 270 7.30 2.96 -23.41
CA LEU A 270 7.94 1.86 -24.12
C LEU A 270 7.27 1.68 -25.49
N GLU A 271 8.03 1.94 -26.55
CA GLU A 271 7.63 1.82 -27.96
C GLU A 271 8.44 0.68 -28.59
N GLY A 272 7.80 -0.47 -28.80
CA GLY A 272 8.53 -1.71 -29.09
C GLY A 272 9.47 -2.06 -27.92
N GLU A 273 10.77 -1.95 -28.14
CA GLU A 273 11.82 -2.16 -27.12
C GLU A 273 12.49 -0.86 -26.64
N ARG A 274 12.13 0.28 -27.25
CA ARG A 274 12.74 1.59 -26.99
C ARG A 274 12.04 2.25 -25.81
N TYR A 275 12.78 2.50 -24.73
CA TYR A 275 12.34 3.33 -23.62
C TYR A 275 12.52 4.82 -23.93
N VAL A 276 11.50 5.63 -23.69
CA VAL A 276 11.46 7.08 -23.95
C VAL A 276 10.94 7.80 -22.70
N PRO A 277 11.83 8.37 -21.86
CA PRO A 277 11.42 9.14 -20.69
C PRO A 277 11.21 10.61 -21.04
N PHE A 278 10.15 11.20 -20.48
CA PHE A 278 9.96 12.64 -20.35
C PHE A 278 10.02 13.01 -18.87
N PHE A 279 11.09 13.67 -18.47
CA PHE A 279 11.34 14.05 -17.09
C PHE A 279 11.06 15.55 -16.89
N VAL A 280 10.52 15.91 -15.72
CA VAL A 280 10.30 17.30 -15.33
C VAL A 280 11.50 17.76 -14.50
N ASP A 281 12.41 18.48 -15.14
CA ASP A 281 13.64 18.98 -14.50
C ASP A 281 13.35 19.98 -13.38
N THR A 282 12.40 20.90 -13.59
CA THR A 282 11.95 21.83 -12.55
C THR A 282 10.42 21.92 -12.47
N PRO A 283 9.83 22.28 -11.32
CA PRO A 283 8.38 22.46 -11.19
C PRO A 283 7.77 23.47 -12.18
N VAL A 284 8.57 24.36 -12.77
CA VAL A 284 8.12 25.32 -13.79
C VAL A 284 7.89 24.63 -15.14
N ASP A 285 8.58 23.52 -15.40
CA ASP A 285 8.59 22.81 -16.69
C ASP A 285 7.43 21.81 -16.83
N VAL A 286 6.60 21.62 -15.81
CA VAL A 286 5.50 20.64 -15.82
C VAL A 286 4.58 20.86 -17.03
N LYS A 287 4.24 22.12 -17.32
CA LYS A 287 3.35 22.46 -18.44
C LYS A 287 3.99 22.17 -19.79
N GLU A 288 5.24 22.56 -19.98
CA GLU A 288 5.98 22.35 -21.22
C GLU A 288 6.20 20.85 -21.49
N THR A 289 6.64 20.12 -20.46
CA THR A 289 6.86 18.66 -20.52
C THR A 289 5.56 17.94 -20.86
N PHE A 290 4.45 18.32 -20.22
CA PHE A 290 3.16 17.73 -20.52
C PHE A 290 2.70 18.01 -21.97
N PHE A 291 2.97 19.20 -22.52
CA PHE A 291 2.69 19.46 -23.94
C PHE A 291 3.53 18.59 -24.88
N LYS A 292 4.82 18.42 -24.59
CA LYS A 292 5.70 17.50 -25.35
C LYS A 292 5.16 16.06 -25.29
N VAL A 293 4.64 15.64 -24.14
CA VAL A 293 4.00 14.33 -23.98
C VAL A 293 2.72 14.22 -24.80
N LEU A 294 1.86 15.26 -24.82
CA LEU A 294 0.65 15.26 -25.67
C LEU A 294 1.02 15.15 -27.14
N GLU A 295 1.98 15.94 -27.62
CA GLU A 295 2.47 15.89 -29.00
C GLU A 295 3.09 14.51 -29.33
N TYR A 296 3.86 13.95 -28.39
CA TYR A 296 4.41 12.61 -28.50
C TYR A 296 3.30 11.59 -28.70
N LEU A 297 2.24 11.62 -27.89
CA LEU A 297 1.14 10.66 -27.99
C LEU A 297 0.27 10.87 -29.24
N GLU A 298 -0.04 12.11 -29.61
CA GLU A 298 -0.88 12.43 -30.77
C GLU A 298 -0.24 12.05 -32.10
N SER A 299 1.10 11.98 -32.16
CA SER A 299 1.86 11.53 -33.34
C SER A 299 1.99 10.01 -33.45
N ARG A 300 1.44 9.23 -32.50
CA ARG A 300 1.37 7.75 -32.57
C ARG A 300 -0.07 7.28 -32.68
N GLU A 301 -0.25 6.11 -33.28
CA GLU A 301 -1.52 5.39 -33.32
C GLU A 301 -1.56 4.26 -32.27
N GLY A 302 -2.66 3.51 -32.23
CA GLY A 302 -2.82 2.34 -31.34
C GLY A 302 -3.10 2.67 -29.87
N PRO A 303 -3.33 1.65 -29.02
CA PRO A 303 -3.61 1.84 -27.60
C PRO A 303 -2.44 2.39 -26.82
N ILE A 304 -2.77 3.04 -25.71
CA ILE A 304 -1.82 3.48 -24.68
C ILE A 304 -2.06 2.55 -23.50
N TYR A 305 -1.24 1.53 -23.38
CA TYR A 305 -1.33 0.56 -22.30
C TYR A 305 -0.76 1.13 -21.02
N HIS A 306 -1.48 0.94 -19.92
CA HIS A 306 -1.05 1.35 -18.59
C HIS A 306 -1.53 0.31 -17.59
N TYR A 307 -0.89 0.23 -16.42
CA TYR A 307 -1.23 -0.78 -15.42
C TYR A 307 -2.05 -0.17 -14.28
N HIS A 308 -3.36 -0.47 -14.26
CA HIS A 308 -4.34 0.07 -13.29
C HIS A 308 -4.69 1.56 -13.57
N GLY A 309 -5.68 2.12 -12.87
CA GLY A 309 -6.34 3.37 -13.27
C GLY A 309 -5.67 4.71 -12.93
N PHE A 310 -4.36 4.79 -12.67
CA PHE A 310 -3.75 6.04 -12.20
C PHE A 310 -3.57 7.08 -13.31
N GLU A 311 -2.99 6.67 -14.44
CA GLU A 311 -2.51 7.53 -15.53
C GLU A 311 -3.67 8.28 -16.23
N PRO A 312 -4.79 7.64 -16.63
CA PRO A 312 -5.88 8.33 -17.32
C PRO A 312 -6.49 9.44 -16.46
N GLY A 313 -6.56 9.22 -15.14
CA GLY A 313 -7.03 10.21 -14.18
C GLY A 313 -6.09 11.41 -14.07
N ARG A 314 -4.78 11.17 -13.99
CA ARG A 314 -3.76 12.23 -13.97
C ARG A 314 -3.77 13.05 -15.25
N PHE A 315 -3.82 12.41 -16.41
CA PHE A 315 -3.93 13.10 -17.71
C PHE A 315 -5.13 14.03 -17.77
N LYS A 316 -6.31 13.56 -17.36
CA LYS A 316 -7.53 14.39 -17.32
C LYS A 316 -7.38 15.59 -16.37
N ASN A 317 -6.76 15.38 -15.21
CA ASN A 317 -6.51 16.46 -14.25
C ASN A 317 -5.51 17.50 -14.80
N LEU A 318 -4.44 17.07 -15.47
CA LEU A 318 -3.46 17.97 -16.09
C LEU A 318 -4.06 18.79 -17.23
N LEU A 319 -4.90 18.19 -18.08
CA LEU A 319 -5.64 18.92 -19.12
C LEU A 319 -6.46 20.07 -18.49
N LEU A 320 -7.24 19.76 -17.45
CA LEU A 320 -8.04 20.77 -16.75
C LEU A 320 -7.16 21.84 -16.08
N ARG A 321 -6.09 21.43 -15.40
CA ARG A 321 -5.12 22.32 -14.74
C ARG A 321 -4.52 23.34 -15.71
N PHE A 322 -4.23 22.92 -16.94
CA PHE A 322 -3.68 23.79 -17.98
C PHE A 322 -4.72 24.44 -18.87
N LYS A 323 -6.00 24.44 -18.47
CA LYS A 323 -7.13 25.06 -19.17
C LYS A 323 -7.35 24.51 -20.58
N LEU A 324 -7.03 23.24 -20.79
CA LEU A 324 -7.32 22.49 -22.01
C LEU A 324 -8.63 21.73 -21.83
N ASP A 325 -9.55 21.84 -22.80
CA ASP A 325 -10.82 21.11 -22.76
C ASP A 325 -10.59 19.61 -23.04
N PRO A 326 -10.85 18.70 -22.07
CA PRO A 326 -10.65 17.27 -22.28
C PRO A 326 -11.48 16.68 -23.43
N ARG A 327 -12.57 17.35 -23.85
CA ARG A 327 -13.38 16.93 -25.00
C ARG A 327 -12.58 16.95 -26.30
N LYS A 328 -11.65 17.91 -26.45
CA LYS A 328 -10.74 18.00 -27.61
C LYS A 328 -9.76 16.82 -27.66
N PHE A 329 -9.38 16.30 -26.50
CA PHE A 329 -8.48 15.15 -26.35
C PHE A 329 -9.24 13.82 -26.19
N SER A 330 -10.56 13.79 -26.43
CA SER A 330 -11.37 12.59 -26.22
C SER A 330 -10.92 11.38 -27.05
N LYS A 331 -10.40 11.60 -28.27
CA LYS A 331 -9.81 10.54 -29.09
C LYS A 331 -8.56 9.95 -28.44
N LEU A 332 -7.67 10.80 -27.92
CA LEU A 332 -6.47 10.39 -27.20
C LEU A 332 -6.82 9.64 -25.91
N LEU A 333 -7.71 10.20 -25.08
CA LEU A 333 -8.11 9.61 -23.80
C LEU A 333 -8.79 8.24 -23.96
N LYS A 334 -9.48 8.00 -25.09
CA LYS A 334 -10.08 6.69 -25.42
C LYS A 334 -9.06 5.61 -25.78
N ARG A 335 -7.80 5.96 -26.05
CA ARG A 335 -6.73 4.99 -26.35
C ARG A 335 -6.17 4.33 -25.09
N PHE A 336 -6.36 4.94 -23.92
CA PHE A 336 -5.88 4.37 -22.65
C PHE A 336 -6.56 3.03 -22.39
N THR A 337 -5.74 1.99 -22.27
CA THR A 337 -6.17 0.60 -22.09
C THR A 337 -5.52 0.03 -20.84
N ASP A 338 -6.35 -0.32 -19.86
CA ASP A 338 -5.90 -0.83 -18.57
C ASP A 338 -5.54 -2.31 -18.66
N VAL A 339 -4.24 -2.60 -18.59
CA VAL A 339 -3.67 -3.96 -18.62
C VAL A 339 -4.10 -4.78 -17.41
N TYR A 340 -4.27 -4.17 -16.24
CA TYR A 340 -4.76 -4.85 -15.05
C TYR A 340 -6.20 -5.36 -15.27
N THR A 341 -7.06 -4.50 -15.80
CA THR A 341 -8.46 -4.86 -16.09
C THR A 341 -8.54 -5.93 -17.17
N LEU A 342 -7.70 -5.84 -18.20
CA LEU A 342 -7.61 -6.86 -19.24
C LEU A 342 -7.19 -8.22 -18.65
N LEU A 343 -6.08 -8.26 -17.93
CA LEU A 343 -5.54 -9.47 -17.29
C LEU A 343 -6.56 -10.11 -16.32
N SER A 344 -7.08 -9.33 -15.38
CA SER A 344 -7.98 -9.81 -14.32
C SER A 344 -9.35 -10.27 -14.83
N ASN A 345 -9.75 -9.86 -16.03
CA ASN A 345 -10.98 -10.34 -16.67
C ASN A 345 -10.76 -11.53 -17.59
N THR A 346 -9.52 -11.83 -17.97
CA THR A 346 -9.21 -12.89 -18.93
C THR A 346 -8.74 -14.17 -18.25
N VAL A 347 -7.95 -14.07 -17.18
CA VAL A 347 -7.25 -15.22 -16.61
C VAL A 347 -7.13 -15.16 -15.09
N ALA A 348 -7.36 -16.30 -14.45
CA ALA A 348 -6.96 -16.58 -13.09
C ALA A 348 -5.49 -17.01 -13.07
N LEU A 349 -4.63 -16.25 -12.40
CA LEU A 349 -3.22 -16.54 -12.23
C LEU A 349 -2.98 -17.24 -10.88
N PRO A 350 -1.94 -18.07 -10.76
CA PRO A 350 -1.56 -18.73 -9.52
C PRO A 350 -0.83 -17.77 -8.56
N VAL A 351 -1.36 -16.56 -8.35
CA VAL A 351 -0.80 -15.54 -7.48
C VAL A 351 -1.87 -14.91 -6.61
N THR A 352 -1.50 -14.49 -5.40
CA THR A 352 -2.46 -13.91 -4.44
C THR A 352 -2.71 -12.42 -4.64
N SER A 353 -2.02 -11.79 -5.59
CA SER A 353 -2.16 -10.37 -5.90
C SER A 353 -1.85 -10.11 -7.36
N TYR A 354 -2.65 -9.25 -7.99
CA TYR A 354 -2.44 -8.80 -9.36
C TYR A 354 -1.70 -7.45 -9.41
N SER A 355 -0.87 -7.14 -8.40
CA SER A 355 0.07 -6.02 -8.55
C SER A 355 1.09 -6.34 -9.64
N LEU A 356 1.57 -5.30 -10.34
CA LEU A 356 2.54 -5.48 -11.42
C LEU A 356 3.78 -6.26 -10.96
N LYS A 357 4.30 -5.94 -9.77
CA LYS A 357 5.46 -6.62 -9.18
C LYS A 357 5.23 -8.13 -9.00
N VAL A 358 4.06 -8.54 -8.51
CA VAL A 358 3.75 -9.96 -8.30
C VAL A 358 3.54 -10.68 -9.62
N VAL A 359 2.75 -10.10 -10.53
CA VAL A 359 2.50 -10.72 -11.84
C VAL A 359 3.76 -10.80 -12.68
N GLY A 360 4.56 -9.73 -12.74
CA GLY A 360 5.81 -9.74 -13.49
C GLY A 360 6.82 -10.73 -12.92
N LYS A 361 6.95 -10.85 -11.59
CA LYS A 361 7.78 -11.90 -10.96
C LYS A 361 7.33 -13.30 -11.37
N TRP A 362 6.02 -13.56 -11.35
CA TRP A 362 5.46 -14.84 -11.79
C TRP A 362 5.75 -15.12 -13.27
N LEU A 363 5.75 -14.08 -14.12
CA LEU A 363 6.17 -14.14 -15.53
C LEU A 363 7.70 -14.19 -15.73
N GLY A 364 8.48 -14.23 -14.64
CA GLY A 364 9.94 -14.30 -14.68
C GLY A 364 10.64 -12.96 -14.94
N TYR A 365 9.93 -11.83 -14.84
CA TYR A 365 10.54 -10.50 -14.90
C TYR A 365 11.42 -10.24 -13.67
N LYS A 366 12.61 -9.69 -13.91
CA LYS A 366 13.59 -9.37 -12.86
C LYS A 366 13.82 -7.86 -12.87
N TRP A 367 13.35 -7.18 -11.83
CA TRP A 367 13.61 -5.76 -11.63
C TRP A 367 15.11 -5.55 -11.38
N ARG A 368 15.67 -4.53 -12.02
CA ARG A 368 17.05 -4.07 -11.83
C ARG A 368 17.19 -3.33 -10.51
N VAL A 369 16.13 -2.65 -10.08
CA VAL A 369 16.06 -1.94 -8.80
C VAL A 369 14.94 -2.50 -7.94
N ASN A 370 15.29 -3.01 -6.75
CA ASN A 370 14.30 -3.49 -5.79
C ASN A 370 13.82 -2.35 -4.86
N LEU A 371 13.38 -1.24 -5.45
CA LEU A 371 12.80 -0.13 -4.71
C LEU A 371 11.32 -0.42 -4.42
N ALA A 372 10.87 -0.03 -3.23
CA ALA A 372 9.43 0.12 -2.99
C ALA A 372 8.95 1.40 -3.69
N GLY A 373 7.71 1.46 -4.18
CA GLY A 373 7.19 2.70 -4.79
C GLY A 373 7.25 3.93 -3.85
N SER A 374 7.28 3.73 -2.53
CA SER A 374 7.52 4.82 -1.56
C SER A 374 8.97 5.34 -1.56
N ALA A 375 9.93 4.50 -1.95
CA ALA A 375 11.33 4.90 -2.04
C ALA A 375 11.56 5.84 -3.23
N ILE A 376 10.79 5.73 -4.31
CA ILE A 376 10.88 6.63 -5.47
C ILE A 376 10.61 8.09 -5.08
N ILE A 377 9.61 8.33 -4.23
CA ILE A 377 9.34 9.67 -3.68
C ILE A 377 10.55 10.17 -2.88
N SER A 378 11.15 9.32 -2.04
CA SER A 378 12.35 9.69 -1.27
C SER A 378 13.55 9.96 -2.16
N HIS A 379 13.75 9.18 -3.23
CA HIS A 379 14.82 9.39 -4.20
C HIS A 379 14.63 10.71 -4.95
N TYR A 380 13.39 11.03 -5.32
CA TYR A 380 13.06 12.30 -5.95
C TYR A 380 13.32 13.48 -5.00
N GLU A 381 12.93 13.38 -3.73
CA GLU A 381 13.25 14.41 -2.72
C GLU A 381 14.77 14.56 -2.49
N LYS A 382 15.51 13.44 -2.44
CA LYS A 382 16.97 13.45 -2.31
C LYS A 382 17.62 14.09 -3.55
N TRP A 383 17.13 13.78 -4.75
CA TRP A 383 17.57 14.39 -6.00
C TRP A 383 17.32 15.90 -6.01
N LEU A 384 16.11 16.35 -5.67
CA LEU A 384 15.78 17.79 -5.58
C LEU A 384 16.68 18.54 -4.60
N LYS A 385 17.08 17.93 -3.49
CA LYS A 385 17.94 18.55 -2.48
C LYS A 385 19.42 18.56 -2.86
N THR A 386 19.89 17.53 -3.56
CA THR A 386 21.33 17.27 -3.73
C THR A 386 21.83 17.41 -5.16
N GLY A 387 20.95 17.33 -6.16
CA GLY A 387 21.31 17.24 -7.58
C GLY A 387 22.07 15.97 -7.97
N MET A 388 22.17 14.97 -7.08
CA MET A 388 22.98 13.78 -7.34
C MET A 388 22.35 12.89 -8.41
N LYS A 389 23.10 12.65 -9.49
CA LYS A 389 22.68 11.87 -10.67
C LYS A 389 22.21 10.44 -10.33
N LYS A 390 22.81 9.80 -9.32
CA LYS A 390 22.47 8.42 -8.92
C LYS A 390 20.97 8.24 -8.63
N TYR A 391 20.35 9.20 -7.95
CA TYR A 391 18.93 9.10 -7.58
C TYR A 391 18.02 9.22 -8.82
N LEU A 392 18.41 10.05 -9.78
CA LEU A 392 17.70 10.17 -11.05
C LEU A 392 17.83 8.90 -11.90
N GLU A 393 19.04 8.32 -11.95
CA GLU A 393 19.29 7.05 -12.65
C GLU A 393 18.44 5.92 -12.06
N GLU A 394 18.36 5.81 -10.73
CA GLU A 394 17.52 4.83 -10.03
C GLU A 394 16.01 5.02 -10.31
N ILE A 395 15.54 6.28 -10.34
CA ILE A 395 14.15 6.61 -10.70
C ILE A 395 13.84 6.18 -12.14
N LEU A 396 14.72 6.51 -13.10
CA LEU A 396 14.55 6.15 -14.50
C LEU A 396 14.59 4.63 -14.70
N MET A 397 15.50 3.93 -14.02
CA MET A 397 15.57 2.47 -14.05
C MET A 397 14.31 1.81 -13.50
N TYR A 398 13.76 2.34 -12.39
CA TYR A 398 12.54 1.84 -11.79
C TYR A 398 11.35 1.97 -12.75
N ASN A 399 11.14 3.17 -13.31
CA ASN A 399 10.03 3.42 -14.24
C ASN A 399 10.20 2.63 -15.55
N GLU A 400 11.42 2.49 -16.07
CA GLU A 400 11.69 1.61 -17.21
C GLU A 400 11.36 0.15 -16.89
N ASP A 401 11.66 -0.32 -15.67
CA ASP A 401 11.28 -1.67 -15.25
C ASP A 401 9.76 -1.85 -15.23
N ASP A 402 8.99 -0.86 -14.78
CA ASP A 402 7.53 -0.96 -14.69
C ASP A 402 6.86 -0.96 -16.09
N VAL A 403 7.33 -0.15 -17.05
CA VAL A 403 6.83 -0.25 -18.45
C VAL A 403 7.21 -1.57 -19.12
N ARG A 404 8.42 -2.10 -18.86
CA ARG A 404 8.87 -3.39 -19.41
C ARG A 404 8.13 -4.57 -18.77
N ALA A 405 7.90 -4.53 -17.46
CA ALA A 405 7.08 -5.52 -16.77
C ALA A 405 5.64 -5.50 -17.30
N THR A 406 5.08 -4.30 -17.54
CA THR A 406 3.74 -4.16 -18.13
C THR A 406 3.68 -4.73 -19.54
N LYS A 407 4.71 -4.49 -20.37
CA LYS A 407 4.84 -5.14 -21.69
C LYS A 407 4.89 -6.66 -21.56
N LYS A 408 5.63 -7.20 -20.58
CA LYS A 408 5.70 -8.65 -20.35
C LYS A 408 4.33 -9.26 -20.06
N VAL A 409 3.46 -8.55 -19.33
CA VAL A 409 2.07 -8.96 -19.09
C VAL A 409 1.25 -8.95 -20.38
N LEU A 410 1.40 -7.92 -21.21
CA LEU A 410 0.74 -7.84 -22.52
C LEU A 410 1.18 -8.96 -23.47
N ASP A 411 2.49 -9.21 -23.56
CA ASP A 411 3.05 -10.28 -24.39
C ASP A 411 2.50 -11.65 -23.95
N PHE A 412 2.45 -11.90 -22.63
CA PHE A 412 1.83 -13.11 -22.08
C PHE A 412 0.37 -13.27 -22.52
N LEU A 413 -0.43 -12.20 -22.53
CA LEU A 413 -1.81 -12.28 -23.02
C LEU A 413 -1.88 -12.48 -24.54
N LYS A 414 -1.05 -11.76 -25.31
CA LYS A 414 -0.99 -11.87 -26.77
C LYS A 414 -0.63 -13.28 -27.24
N GLU A 415 0.30 -13.95 -26.57
CA GLU A 415 0.70 -15.34 -26.87
C GLU A 415 -0.46 -16.34 -26.76
N GLN A 416 -1.50 -15.99 -26.00
CA GLN A 416 -2.67 -16.82 -25.70
C GLN A 416 -3.88 -16.45 -26.54
N ALA A 417 -3.81 -15.34 -27.29
CA ALA A 417 -4.83 -14.94 -28.23
C ALA A 417 -4.87 -15.90 -29.43
N PRO A 418 -6.06 -16.19 -30.02
CA PRO A 418 -6.14 -17.00 -31.23
C PRO A 418 -5.27 -16.36 -32.32
N LYS A 419 -4.26 -17.08 -32.82
CA LYS A 419 -3.50 -16.63 -33.99
C LYS A 419 -4.47 -16.49 -35.14
N ALA A 420 -4.60 -15.29 -35.73
CA ALA A 420 -5.36 -15.09 -36.94
C ALA A 420 -4.87 -16.12 -37.97
N GLN A 421 -5.75 -17.02 -38.42
CA GLN A 421 -5.44 -17.87 -39.57
C GLN A 421 -5.25 -16.91 -40.74
N SER A 422 -4.01 -16.79 -41.21
CA SER A 422 -3.73 -16.16 -42.49
C SER A 422 -4.53 -16.91 -43.54
N LEU A 423 -5.56 -16.25 -44.08
CA LEU A 423 -6.21 -16.70 -45.31
C LEU A 423 -5.14 -16.61 -46.40
N SER A 424 -4.56 -17.77 -46.73
CA SER A 424 -3.70 -17.97 -47.90
C SER A 424 -4.52 -17.97 -49.18
#